data_AF-A0A842WS10-F1
#
_entry.id   AF-A0A842WS10-F1
#
_cell.length_a   1.000
_cell.length_b   1.000
_cell.length_c   1.000
_cell.angle_alpha   90.00
_cell.angle_beta   90.00
_cell.angle_gamma   90.00
#
_symmetry.space_group_name_H-M   'P 1'
#
loop_
_entity.id
_entity.type
_entity.pdbx_description
1 polymer ?
#
loop_
_entity_poly.entity_id
_entity_poly.type
_entity_poly.pdbx_seq_one_letter_code
_entity_poly.pdbx_strand_id
1 'polypeptide(L)'
;GGDIHQRMTFLERIYNRIREQIDSVPIALKMNCDDFVDGGLTINESMIVAERMTDLGIDLIEISGGGFDRDSSLKPRANHSDSKLAEVTYAGHAEKIRMWTRNLPLALVEGFKHRSVMDEIIERDIADIVSMSRPFIREPDLVKKLRNGQEDTSCTRCDACSSSEVFGKVMLECQLD
;
A
#
# COMPACT_ATOMS: atom_id res chain seq x y z
N GLY A 1 -14.77 -14.21 13.74
CA GLY A 1 -15.93 -14.11 12.82
C GLY A 1 -17.04 -13.36 13.50
N GLY A 2 -17.96 -12.74 12.77
CA GLY A 2 -18.93 -11.79 13.33
C GLY A 2 -18.60 -10.35 12.92
N ASP A 3 -18.69 -9.41 13.87
CA ASP A 3 -18.32 -8.02 13.61
C ASP A 3 -16.81 -7.85 13.37
N ILE A 4 -16.40 -6.64 12.99
CA ILE A 4 -15.00 -6.32 12.70
C ILE A 4 -14.06 -6.63 13.88
N HIS A 5 -14.48 -6.44 15.13
CA HIS A 5 -13.66 -6.71 16.31
C HIS A 5 -13.43 -8.21 16.48
N GLN A 6 -14.45 -9.05 16.28
CA GLN A 6 -14.23 -10.51 16.33
C GLN A 6 -13.55 -11.07 15.08
N ARG A 7 -13.62 -10.37 13.93
CA ARG A 7 -12.88 -10.76 12.72
C ARG A 7 -11.39 -10.45 12.86
N MET A 8 -11.01 -9.31 13.44
CA MET A 8 -9.60 -8.92 13.60
C MET A 8 -8.85 -9.66 14.72
N THR A 9 -9.54 -10.40 15.60
CA THR A 9 -8.90 -11.22 16.66
C THR A 9 -7.79 -12.13 16.14
N PHE A 10 -7.92 -12.67 14.92
CA PHE A 10 -6.87 -13.51 14.32
C PHE A 10 -5.60 -12.70 14.02
N LEU A 11 -5.74 -11.51 13.43
CA LEU A 11 -4.64 -10.58 13.17
C LEU A 11 -3.94 -10.16 14.47
N GLU A 12 -4.70 -9.78 15.50
CA GLU A 12 -4.14 -9.38 16.80
C GLU A 12 -3.34 -10.52 17.45
N ARG A 13 -3.87 -11.74 17.41
CA ARG A 13 -3.18 -12.92 17.96
C ARG A 13 -1.87 -13.20 17.23
N ILE A 14 -1.84 -13.08 15.91
CA ILE A 14 -0.62 -13.23 15.12
C ILE A 14 0.39 -12.15 15.51
N TYR A 15 -0.03 -10.88 15.50
CA TYR A 15 0.85 -9.77 15.82
C TYR A 15 1.47 -9.90 17.22
N ASN A 16 0.63 -10.11 18.25
CA ASN A 16 1.10 -10.27 19.62
C ASN A 16 2.06 -11.45 19.74
N ARG A 17 1.73 -12.58 19.09
CA ARG A 17 2.60 -13.76 19.14
C ARG A 17 3.92 -13.54 18.44
N ILE A 18 3.97 -12.81 17.32
CA ILE A 18 5.23 -12.44 16.66
C ILE A 18 6.03 -11.52 17.58
N ARG A 19 5.40 -10.46 18.12
CA ARG A 19 6.05 -9.48 18.99
C ARG A 19 6.65 -10.10 20.26
N GLU A 20 5.99 -11.12 20.84
CA GLU A 20 6.53 -11.89 21.96
C GLU A 20 7.79 -12.72 21.64
N GLN A 21 8.06 -12.98 20.35
CA GLN A 21 9.15 -13.86 19.92
C GLN A 21 10.32 -13.10 19.31
N ILE A 22 10.15 -11.80 19.01
CA ILE A 22 11.21 -10.98 18.40
C ILE A 22 11.37 -9.66 19.17
N ASP A 23 12.61 -9.39 19.56
CA ASP A 23 13.00 -8.10 20.15
C ASP A 23 13.39 -7.12 19.04
N SER A 24 13.11 -5.82 19.23
CA SER A 24 13.61 -4.67 18.44
C SER A 24 13.52 -4.73 16.90
N VAL A 25 12.93 -5.78 16.32
CA VAL A 25 12.72 -5.92 14.88
C VAL A 25 11.38 -5.26 14.52
N PRO A 26 11.37 -4.35 13.53
CA PRO A 26 10.12 -3.75 13.06
C PRO A 26 9.16 -4.78 12.48
N ILE A 27 7.89 -4.69 12.88
CA ILE A 27 6.78 -5.47 12.32
C ILE A 27 5.92 -4.51 11.51
N ALA A 28 5.77 -4.83 10.22
CA ALA A 28 4.89 -4.11 9.31
C ALA A 28 3.60 -4.92 9.04
N LEU A 29 2.47 -4.23 8.95
CA LEU A 29 1.22 -4.79 8.43
C LEU A 29 0.95 -4.22 7.06
N LYS A 30 1.00 -5.07 6.03
CA LYS A 30 0.43 -4.73 4.73
C LYS A 30 -1.04 -5.11 4.72
N MET A 31 -1.92 -4.14 4.53
CA MET A 31 -3.37 -4.35 4.54
C MET A 31 -4.07 -3.65 3.39
N ASN A 32 -5.24 -4.17 3.03
CA ASN A 32 -6.13 -3.50 2.09
C ASN A 32 -6.87 -2.36 2.79
N CYS A 33 -6.99 -1.21 2.11
CA CYS A 33 -7.89 -0.15 2.53
C CYS A 33 -9.37 -0.48 2.22
N ASP A 34 -9.59 -1.22 1.15
CA ASP A 34 -10.88 -1.74 0.70
C ASP A 34 -10.61 -2.96 -0.21
N ASP A 35 -11.43 -4.00 -0.11
CA ASP A 35 -11.27 -5.23 -0.92
C ASP A 35 -11.87 -5.09 -2.32
N PHE A 36 -12.67 -4.06 -2.58
CA PHE A 36 -13.36 -3.80 -3.83
C PHE A 36 -14.23 -4.97 -4.29
N VAL A 37 -14.90 -5.63 -3.35
CA VAL A 37 -15.88 -6.70 -3.60
C VAL A 37 -17.05 -6.54 -2.64
N ASP A 38 -18.23 -7.01 -3.04
CA ASP A 38 -19.40 -7.03 -2.16
C ASP A 38 -19.15 -7.94 -0.94
N GLY A 39 -19.54 -7.48 0.25
CA GLY A 39 -19.25 -8.16 1.51
C GLY A 39 -17.77 -8.23 1.92
N GLY A 40 -16.86 -7.58 1.17
CA GLY A 40 -15.43 -7.49 1.51
C GLY A 40 -15.12 -6.46 2.60
N LEU A 41 -13.84 -6.33 2.97
CA LEU A 41 -13.36 -5.27 3.86
C LEU A 41 -13.63 -3.90 3.22
N THR A 42 -14.22 -3.01 4.00
CA THR A 42 -14.52 -1.64 3.57
C THR A 42 -13.59 -0.62 4.23
N ILE A 43 -13.55 0.60 3.72
CA ILE A 43 -12.81 1.71 4.34
C ILE A 43 -13.18 1.95 5.82
N ASN A 44 -14.45 1.81 6.18
CA ASN A 44 -14.87 2.01 7.57
C ASN A 44 -14.26 0.96 8.50
N GLU A 45 -14.13 -0.27 8.01
CA GLU A 45 -13.57 -1.38 8.77
C GLU A 45 -12.04 -1.34 8.77
N SER A 46 -11.41 -0.96 7.66
CA SER A 46 -9.96 -0.84 7.59
C SER A 46 -9.43 0.30 8.47
N MET A 47 -10.17 1.40 8.64
CA MET A 47 -9.84 2.43 9.64
C MET A 47 -9.83 1.87 11.07
N ILE A 48 -10.82 1.06 11.44
CA ILE A 48 -10.89 0.40 12.76
C ILE A 48 -9.70 -0.55 12.97
N VAL A 49 -9.34 -1.32 11.93
CA VAL A 49 -8.18 -2.21 11.98
C VAL A 49 -6.88 -1.41 12.13
N ALA A 50 -6.71 -0.34 11.36
CA ALA A 50 -5.52 0.49 11.41
C ALA A 50 -5.34 1.19 12.77
N GLU A 51 -6.42 1.73 13.34
CA GLU A 51 -6.43 2.30 14.69
C GLU A 51 -6.03 1.24 15.72
N ARG A 52 -6.66 0.05 15.66
CA ARG A 52 -6.38 -1.03 16.60
C ARG A 52 -4.93 -1.49 16.56
N MET A 53 -4.38 -1.66 15.36
CA MET A 53 -2.99 -2.09 15.20
C MET A 53 -2.00 -1.01 15.62
N THR A 54 -2.36 0.27 15.42
CA THR A 54 -1.63 1.41 15.97
C THR A 54 -1.59 1.35 17.51
N ASP A 55 -2.72 1.07 18.16
CA ASP A 55 -2.79 0.94 19.63
C ASP A 55 -1.99 -0.24 20.19
N LEU A 56 -1.87 -1.31 19.42
CA LEU A 56 -1.03 -2.47 19.76
C LEU A 56 0.47 -2.20 19.53
N GLY A 57 0.83 -1.04 18.98
CA GLY A 57 2.23 -0.62 18.79
C GLY A 57 2.91 -1.31 17.62
N ILE A 58 2.18 -1.58 16.52
CA ILE A 58 2.82 -1.97 15.27
C ILE A 58 3.80 -0.88 14.80
N ASP A 59 4.82 -1.22 13.99
CA ASP A 59 5.86 -0.25 13.62
C ASP A 59 5.59 0.45 12.28
N LEU A 60 4.82 -0.18 11.39
CA LEU A 60 4.48 0.33 10.06
C LEU A 60 3.18 -0.28 9.58
N ILE A 61 2.34 0.52 8.94
CA ILE A 61 1.25 0.03 8.10
C ILE A 61 1.54 0.38 6.65
N GLU A 62 1.47 -0.61 5.75
CA GLU A 62 1.49 -0.38 4.30
C GLU A 62 0.07 -0.56 3.74
N ILE A 63 -0.45 0.50 3.12
CA ILE A 63 -1.77 0.53 2.50
C ILE A 63 -1.71 0.05 1.05
N SER A 64 -2.53 -0.96 0.78
CA SER A 64 -2.80 -1.55 -0.53
C SER A 64 -4.32 -1.58 -0.73
N GLY A 65 -4.82 -2.24 -1.78
CA GLY A 65 -6.24 -2.55 -1.90
C GLY A 65 -6.55 -3.69 -2.86
N GLY A 66 -7.74 -4.27 -2.70
CA GLY A 66 -8.26 -5.31 -3.57
C GLY A 66 -7.65 -6.70 -3.37
N GLY A 67 -8.03 -7.62 -4.27
CA GLY A 67 -7.52 -8.98 -4.33
C GLY A 67 -7.61 -9.53 -5.75
N PHE A 68 -7.53 -10.84 -5.89
CA PHE A 68 -7.72 -11.53 -7.18
C PHE A 68 -9.16 -11.35 -7.72
N ASP A 69 -10.17 -11.40 -6.83
CA ASP A 69 -11.59 -11.33 -7.19
C ASP A 69 -12.18 -9.92 -7.10
N ARG A 70 -11.33 -8.88 -7.16
CA ARG A 70 -11.80 -7.48 -7.05
C ARG A 70 -12.66 -7.07 -8.24
N ASP A 71 -13.72 -6.33 -7.98
CA ASP A 71 -14.46 -5.59 -9.00
C ASP A 71 -13.76 -4.25 -9.27
N SER A 72 -13.16 -4.14 -10.45
CA SER A 72 -12.48 -2.92 -10.89
C SER A 72 -13.38 -1.68 -10.92
N SER A 73 -14.70 -1.85 -11.06
CA SER A 73 -15.66 -0.74 -11.06
C SER A 73 -15.84 -0.10 -9.68
N LEU A 74 -15.45 -0.81 -8.61
CA LEU A 74 -15.49 -0.33 -7.23
C LEU A 74 -14.20 0.39 -6.81
N LYS A 75 -13.11 0.24 -7.57
CA LYS A 75 -11.82 0.92 -7.29
C LYS A 75 -11.95 2.44 -7.12
N PRO A 76 -12.77 3.17 -7.92
CA PRO A 76 -12.95 4.61 -7.78
C PRO A 76 -13.44 5.07 -6.39
N ARG A 77 -14.00 4.18 -5.55
CA ARG A 77 -14.37 4.51 -4.17
C ARG A 77 -13.19 5.02 -3.35
N ALA A 78 -11.98 4.57 -3.67
CA ALA A 78 -10.76 4.93 -2.97
C ALA A 78 -10.06 6.19 -3.50
N ASN A 79 -10.57 6.76 -4.60
CA ASN A 79 -9.96 7.93 -5.22
C ASN A 79 -9.97 9.13 -4.29
N HIS A 80 -8.90 9.91 -4.36
CA HIS A 80 -8.86 11.24 -3.78
C HIS A 80 -9.67 12.21 -4.67
N SER A 81 -10.26 13.25 -4.07
CA SER A 81 -11.08 14.24 -4.79
C SER A 81 -10.26 15.18 -5.68
N ASP A 82 -9.03 15.47 -5.28
CA ASP A 82 -8.05 16.24 -6.06
C ASP A 82 -7.50 15.41 -7.23
N SER A 83 -7.66 15.91 -8.45
CA SER A 83 -7.20 15.26 -9.68
C SER A 83 -5.68 15.14 -9.79
N LYS A 84 -4.91 15.92 -9.02
CA LYS A 84 -3.45 15.75 -8.93
C LYS A 84 -3.04 14.35 -8.47
N LEU A 85 -3.89 13.71 -7.65
CA LEU A 85 -3.64 12.37 -7.11
C LEU A 85 -4.34 11.26 -7.90
N ALA A 86 -4.89 11.56 -9.08
CA ALA A 86 -5.64 10.59 -9.89
C ALA A 86 -4.81 9.37 -10.33
N GLU A 87 -3.48 9.49 -10.37
CA GLU A 87 -2.57 8.37 -10.61
C GLU A 87 -2.61 7.31 -9.49
N VAL A 88 -2.83 7.75 -8.24
CA VAL A 88 -2.74 6.91 -7.04
C VAL A 88 -4.15 6.72 -6.50
N THR A 89 -4.85 5.72 -7.04
CA THR A 89 -6.28 5.52 -6.78
C THR A 89 -6.62 5.12 -5.34
N TYR A 90 -5.64 4.80 -4.50
CA TYR A 90 -5.86 4.52 -3.07
C TYR A 90 -5.64 5.74 -2.18
N ALA A 91 -5.18 6.87 -2.71
CA ALA A 91 -4.82 8.04 -1.92
C ALA A 91 -5.96 8.58 -1.04
N GLY A 92 -7.21 8.58 -1.55
CA GLY A 92 -8.36 9.06 -0.78
C GLY A 92 -8.78 8.15 0.36
N HIS A 93 -8.44 6.86 0.31
CA HIS A 93 -8.60 5.94 1.44
C HIS A 93 -7.38 5.95 2.37
N ALA A 94 -6.17 6.10 1.84
CA ALA A 94 -4.97 6.28 2.65
C ALA A 94 -5.07 7.52 3.54
N GLU A 95 -5.56 8.64 3.01
CA GLU A 95 -5.81 9.88 3.76
C GLU A 95 -6.82 9.67 4.90
N LYS A 96 -7.91 8.92 4.66
CA LYS A 96 -8.87 8.57 5.71
C LYS A 96 -8.24 7.69 6.79
N ILE A 97 -7.42 6.72 6.41
CA ILE A 97 -6.71 5.86 7.36
C ILE A 97 -5.69 6.64 8.17
N ARG A 98 -4.96 7.60 7.56
CA ARG A 98 -4.00 8.48 8.25
C ARG A 98 -4.61 9.16 9.47
N MET A 99 -5.89 9.58 9.38
CA MET A 99 -6.60 10.22 10.49
C MET A 99 -6.67 9.36 11.77
N TRP A 100 -6.50 8.03 11.64
CA TRP A 100 -6.60 7.06 12.73
C TRP A 100 -5.27 6.43 13.13
N THR A 101 -4.21 6.61 12.33
CA THR A 101 -2.88 6.03 12.60
C THR A 101 -1.96 6.96 13.40
N ARG A 102 -2.38 8.21 13.69
CA ARG A 102 -1.61 9.19 14.49
C ARG A 102 -0.18 9.35 13.92
N ASN A 103 0.83 9.15 14.76
CA ASN A 103 2.25 9.26 14.41
C ASN A 103 2.86 7.94 13.91
N LEU A 104 2.06 6.89 13.70
CA LEU A 104 2.55 5.63 13.15
C LEU A 104 3.01 5.84 11.70
N PRO A 105 4.23 5.39 11.33
CA PRO A 105 4.66 5.40 9.94
C PRO A 105 3.66 4.68 9.04
N LEU A 106 3.26 5.36 7.96
CA LEU A 106 2.33 4.86 6.97
C LEU A 106 3.01 4.82 5.60
N ALA A 107 3.00 3.67 4.96
CA ALA A 107 3.41 3.50 3.56
C ALA A 107 2.18 3.39 2.66
N LEU A 108 2.27 3.92 1.44
CA LEU A 108 1.26 3.74 0.41
C LEU A 108 1.88 3.06 -0.80
N VAL A 109 1.38 1.87 -1.16
CA VAL A 109 1.79 1.18 -2.39
C VAL A 109 0.77 1.38 -3.50
N GLU A 110 1.24 1.79 -4.68
CA GLU A 110 0.44 1.90 -5.90
C GLU A 110 1.36 2.00 -7.14
N GLY A 111 0.78 2.27 -8.31
CA GLY A 111 1.49 2.54 -9.56
C GLY A 111 2.12 3.94 -9.67
N PHE A 112 2.85 4.40 -8.64
CA PHE A 112 3.58 5.67 -8.66
C PHE A 112 4.52 5.74 -9.88
N LYS A 113 4.31 6.76 -10.71
CA LYS A 113 5.12 7.04 -11.89
C LYS A 113 5.74 8.43 -11.80
N HIS A 114 4.98 9.44 -11.38
CA HIS A 114 5.46 10.82 -11.39
C HIS A 114 5.96 11.25 -10.01
N ARG A 115 7.16 11.83 -9.94
CA ARG A 115 7.74 12.35 -8.70
C ARG A 115 6.86 13.42 -8.07
N SER A 116 6.25 14.28 -8.88
CA SER A 116 5.30 15.29 -8.40
C SER A 116 4.14 14.69 -7.60
N VAL A 117 3.67 13.49 -7.97
CA VAL A 117 2.62 12.78 -7.22
C VAL A 117 3.19 12.16 -5.95
N MET A 118 4.44 11.66 -5.97
CA MET A 118 5.13 11.19 -4.77
C MET A 118 5.28 12.33 -3.76
N ASP A 119 5.72 13.50 -4.21
CA ASP A 119 5.90 14.69 -3.39
C ASP A 119 4.56 15.14 -2.78
N GLU A 120 3.47 15.20 -3.57
CA GLU A 120 2.13 15.54 -3.04
C GLU A 120 1.63 14.56 -1.98
N ILE A 121 1.98 13.27 -2.05
CA ILE A 121 1.62 12.29 -1.00
C ILE A 121 2.34 12.58 0.32
N ILE A 122 3.62 12.91 0.27
CA ILE A 122 4.42 13.22 1.46
C ILE A 122 4.05 14.59 2.03
N GLU A 123 3.99 15.63 1.18
CA GLU A 123 3.73 17.01 1.60
C GLU A 123 2.33 17.21 2.21
N ARG A 124 1.36 16.40 1.79
CA ARG A 124 -0.01 16.41 2.35
C ARG A 124 -0.20 15.48 3.54
N ASP A 125 0.87 14.84 4.02
CA ASP A 125 0.81 13.90 5.13
C ASP A 125 -0.08 12.67 4.85
N ILE A 126 -0.31 12.31 3.58
CA ILE A 126 -1.16 11.16 3.22
C ILE A 126 -0.46 9.84 3.56
N ALA A 127 0.87 9.80 3.40
CA ALA A 127 1.74 8.71 3.83
C ALA A 127 3.16 9.26 4.08
N ASP A 128 3.93 8.58 4.93
CA ASP A 128 5.34 8.93 5.18
C ASP A 128 6.29 8.23 4.21
N ILE A 129 5.83 7.14 3.57
CA ILE A 129 6.63 6.31 2.67
C ILE A 129 5.85 6.03 1.37
N VAL A 130 6.48 6.37 0.24
CA VAL A 130 6.04 5.91 -1.08
C VAL A 130 6.57 4.50 -1.33
N SER A 131 5.69 3.50 -1.29
CA SER A 131 6.05 2.11 -1.55
C SER A 131 5.90 1.80 -3.04
N MET A 132 6.94 1.18 -3.61
CA MET A 132 7.03 0.87 -5.04
C MET A 132 7.55 -0.55 -5.23
N SER A 133 7.08 -1.22 -6.30
CA SER A 133 7.54 -2.54 -6.68
C SER A 133 8.04 -2.57 -8.13
N ARG A 134 7.12 -2.52 -9.11
CA ARG A 134 7.43 -2.58 -10.55
C ARG A 134 8.47 -1.55 -11.03
N PRO A 135 8.49 -0.29 -10.54
CA PRO A 135 9.55 0.65 -10.90
C PRO A 135 10.97 0.15 -10.58
N PHE A 136 11.17 -0.55 -9.46
CA PHE A 136 12.49 -1.08 -9.09
C PHE A 136 12.91 -2.32 -9.90
N ILE A 137 11.95 -3.05 -10.50
CA ILE A 137 12.28 -4.13 -11.44
C ILE A 137 12.92 -3.55 -12.71
N ARG A 138 12.40 -2.42 -13.20
CA ARG A 138 12.93 -1.75 -14.40
C ARG A 138 14.15 -0.89 -14.10
N GLU A 139 14.17 -0.21 -12.96
CA GLU A 139 15.23 0.71 -12.56
C GLU A 139 15.71 0.40 -11.14
N PRO A 140 16.61 -0.58 -10.95
CA PRO A 140 17.12 -0.95 -9.63
C PRO A 140 17.82 0.20 -8.87
N ASP A 141 18.30 1.22 -9.60
CA ASP A 141 18.94 2.42 -9.08
C ASP A 141 18.00 3.65 -9.01
N LEU A 142 16.69 3.46 -9.18
CA LEU A 142 15.69 4.53 -9.28
C LEU A 142 15.80 5.58 -8.16
N VAL A 143 16.02 5.17 -6.91
CA VAL A 143 16.16 6.12 -5.79
C VAL A 143 17.29 7.12 -6.04
N LYS A 144 18.43 6.66 -6.57
CA LYS A 144 19.57 7.54 -6.90
C LYS A 144 19.21 8.48 -8.05
N LYS A 145 18.50 7.98 -9.06
CA LYS A 145 18.06 8.77 -10.21
C LYS A 145 17.07 9.86 -9.81
N LEU A 146 16.03 9.53 -9.02
CA LEU A 146 15.08 10.50 -8.48
C LEU A 146 15.81 11.57 -7.67
N ARG A 147 16.74 11.17 -6.77
CA ARG A 147 17.57 12.12 -6.02
C ARG A 147 18.41 13.03 -6.91
N ASN A 148 18.85 12.54 -8.07
CA ASN A 148 19.64 13.30 -9.04
C ASN A 148 18.80 14.08 -10.07
N GLY A 149 17.49 14.22 -9.85
CA GLY A 149 16.61 15.06 -10.67
C GLY A 149 15.84 14.33 -11.78
N GLN A 150 15.78 12.99 -11.75
CA GLN A 150 14.79 12.29 -12.56
C GLN A 150 13.38 12.63 -12.03
N GLU A 151 12.50 13.07 -12.92
CA GLU A 151 11.13 13.46 -12.57
C GLU A 151 10.17 12.26 -12.57
N ASP A 152 10.33 11.29 -13.48
CA ASP A 152 9.39 10.17 -13.59
C ASP A 152 10.10 8.82 -13.61
N THR A 153 9.44 7.79 -13.09
CA THR A 153 9.86 6.40 -13.31
C THR A 153 9.58 6.01 -14.76
N SER A 154 10.43 5.15 -15.32
CA SER A 154 10.26 4.61 -16.68
C SER A 154 9.31 3.41 -16.74
N CYS A 155 8.76 2.94 -15.61
CA CYS A 155 7.81 1.83 -15.60
C CYS A 155 6.50 2.22 -16.28
N THR A 156 6.09 1.43 -17.28
CA THR A 156 4.85 1.67 -18.03
C THR A 156 3.61 1.05 -17.39
N ARG A 157 3.77 0.28 -16.31
CA ARG A 157 2.68 -0.44 -15.61
C ARG A 157 1.96 -1.46 -16.53
N CYS A 158 2.69 -2.10 -17.44
CA CYS A 158 2.13 -3.06 -18.41
C CYS A 158 1.83 -4.46 -17.82
N ASP A 159 2.21 -4.71 -16.56
CA ASP A 159 2.06 -5.99 -15.85
C ASP A 159 2.77 -7.21 -16.47
N ALA A 160 3.58 -7.03 -17.52
CA ALA A 160 4.34 -8.10 -18.16
C ALA A 160 5.33 -8.80 -17.21
N CYS A 161 5.83 -8.12 -16.19
CA CYS A 161 6.67 -8.71 -15.15
C CYS A 161 5.92 -9.72 -14.25
N SER A 162 4.58 -9.74 -14.29
CA SER A 162 3.74 -10.69 -13.57
C SER A 162 3.22 -11.84 -14.44
N SER A 163 3.66 -11.92 -15.70
CA SER A 163 3.24 -13.00 -16.60
C SER A 163 3.66 -14.37 -16.07
N SER A 164 2.88 -15.40 -16.38
CA SER A 164 3.18 -16.79 -15.97
C SER A 164 4.46 -17.36 -16.58
N GLU A 165 4.98 -16.69 -17.62
CA GLU A 165 6.27 -17.01 -18.24
C GLU A 165 7.44 -16.55 -17.37
N VAL A 166 7.26 -15.45 -16.62
CA VAL A 166 8.29 -14.82 -15.78
C VAL A 166 8.14 -15.23 -14.31
N PHE A 167 6.91 -15.18 -13.78
CA PHE A 167 6.63 -15.37 -12.36
C PHE A 167 6.94 -16.81 -11.91
N GLY A 168 7.97 -16.97 -11.06
CA GLY A 168 8.35 -18.25 -10.47
C GLY A 168 9.26 -19.14 -11.33
N LYS A 169 9.63 -18.71 -12.56
CA LYS A 169 10.53 -19.47 -13.44
C LYS A 169 11.95 -18.89 -13.55
N VAL A 170 12.08 -17.57 -13.42
CA VAL A 170 13.34 -16.81 -13.45
C VAL A 170 13.33 -15.71 -12.37
N MET A 171 14.46 -15.03 -12.15
CA MET A 171 14.44 -13.77 -11.39
C MET A 171 13.50 -12.78 -12.10
N LEU A 172 12.63 -12.11 -11.33
CA LEU A 172 11.72 -11.08 -11.86
C LEU A 172 12.50 -10.03 -12.66
N GLU A 173 12.19 -9.89 -13.94
CA GLU A 173 12.83 -8.95 -14.85
C GLU A 173 11.79 -8.11 -15.62
N CYS A 174 12.21 -6.92 -16.06
CA CYS A 174 11.38 -6.08 -16.93
C CYS A 174 11.51 -6.56 -18.37
N GLN A 175 10.39 -6.78 -19.05
CA GLN A 175 10.34 -7.29 -20.43
C GLN A 175 10.31 -6.19 -21.50
N LEU A 176 10.54 -4.95 -21.09
CA LEU A 176 10.55 -3.79 -21.98
C LEU A 176 11.99 -3.30 -22.13
N ASP A 177 12.38 -3.03 -23.37
CA ASP A 177 13.65 -2.40 -23.71
C ASP A 177 13.81 -0.99 -23.07
#